data_AF-A0A5C7XPP9-F1
#
_entry.id   AF-A0A5C7XPP9-F1
#
_cell.length_a   1.000
_cell.length_b   1.000
_cell.length_c   1.000
_cell.angle_alpha   90.00
_cell.angle_beta   90.00
_cell.angle_gamma   90.00
#
_symmetry.space_group_name_H-M   'P 1'
#
loop_
_entity.id
_entity.type
_entity.pdbx_description
1 polymer ?
#
loop_
_entity_poly.entity_id
_entity_poly.type
_entity_poly.pdbx_seq_one_letter_code
_entity_poly.pdbx_strand_id
1 'polypeptide(L)'
;MDAIPVRESQAQDDLVCHCANVTRARIEAAIATAPASTLESLGSQLGCGAQCGCCRPLLQEMLGQSPWYEVANAKRTVLTDGRFPQRNIVQFDLQLAGFPPYPQAKPAQHVSLQAWIDEEWVTRTYTVVQQSEDGNTVSIAMRRLPYGELSTRLIDADDTIFAAIPLRIAAPNGEADPADGRPVVCFAAGVGVTLALSLLHGRHPDHRLHIDYSAPYRGDMVYADRIEASATSDDEISCLLRTDDVDGFIDDEDILETVNRFPDARYYICGPQPYTERVLSGLRNADVPEADIRIEAFFLKTNSGRKRSIRKLAYAAGLAIALLPLWLLKPAMADFVPNAAHSPGHEDFACEECHTESPGTLRQQLQAKAKHALGIREDDIDFGMRRVDNAVCVDCHANPDDRHPAHRFMEPRFEAARKTLAPQECVSCHREHTGTRLSQTDVGFCAACHGDMKVKDDPTRPTHASLVREARWDTCLTCHDFHGNHAHDPPTDLKNALAPNAIGAYFARGESPYGPPVTKAKKPKESQ
;
A
#
# COMPACT_ATOMS: atom_id res chain seq x y z
N MET A 1 20.40 24.70 -33.99
CA MET A 1 20.66 23.44 -33.28
C MET A 1 20.56 23.79 -31.82
N ASP A 2 19.37 23.58 -31.25
CA ASP A 2 19.16 23.80 -29.82
C ASP A 2 19.94 22.72 -29.06
N ALA A 3 20.56 23.10 -27.95
CA ALA A 3 21.36 22.19 -27.15
C ALA A 3 20.50 21.00 -26.66
N ILE A 4 21.04 19.79 -26.75
CA ILE A 4 20.41 18.58 -26.20
C ILE A 4 20.07 18.83 -24.72
N PRO A 5 18.84 18.54 -24.27
CA PRO A 5 18.45 18.76 -22.88
C PRO A 5 19.35 17.96 -21.92
N VAL A 6 19.97 18.65 -20.98
CA VAL A 6 20.78 18.05 -19.90
C VAL A 6 19.83 17.49 -18.86
N ARG A 7 20.11 16.28 -18.37
CA ARG A 7 19.30 15.63 -17.32
C ARG A 7 19.39 16.45 -16.02
N GLU A 8 18.29 17.10 -15.61
CA GLU A 8 18.19 17.66 -14.26
C GLU A 8 18.08 16.53 -13.22
N SER A 9 18.69 16.71 -12.05
CA SER A 9 18.72 15.70 -10.99
C SER A 9 17.31 15.53 -10.39
N GLN A 10 16.64 14.40 -10.64
CA GLN A 10 15.39 14.07 -9.98
C GLN A 10 15.37 12.65 -9.36
N ALA A 11 14.60 12.58 -8.26
CA ALA A 11 14.23 11.48 -7.37
C ALA A 11 15.37 10.68 -6.69
N GLN A 12 15.46 10.80 -5.36
CA GLN A 12 16.38 10.05 -4.48
C GLN A 12 16.21 8.52 -4.55
N ASP A 13 15.09 8.00 -5.07
CA ASP A 13 14.74 6.57 -5.04
C ASP A 13 14.75 5.86 -6.41
N ASP A 14 15.21 6.51 -7.49
CA ASP A 14 15.23 5.89 -8.82
C ASP A 14 16.29 4.77 -8.92
N LEU A 15 15.89 3.60 -9.39
CA LEU A 15 16.80 2.49 -9.69
C LEU A 15 17.63 2.80 -10.95
N VAL A 16 18.95 2.77 -10.80
CA VAL A 16 19.91 2.88 -11.92
C VAL A 16 20.33 1.51 -12.40
N CYS A 17 20.58 0.58 -11.48
CA CYS A 17 20.92 -0.81 -11.78
C CYS A 17 19.82 -1.74 -11.28
N HIS A 18 19.01 -2.26 -12.21
CA HIS A 18 17.89 -3.15 -11.87
C HIS A 18 18.35 -4.53 -11.41
N CYS A 19 19.40 -5.11 -12.00
CA CYS A 19 19.88 -6.45 -11.63
C CYS A 19 20.46 -6.48 -10.22
N ALA A 20 21.23 -5.46 -9.82
CA ALA A 20 21.81 -5.34 -8.49
C ALA A 20 20.93 -4.55 -7.50
N ASN A 21 19.75 -4.10 -7.93
CA ASN A 21 18.82 -3.27 -7.15
C ASN A 21 19.50 -2.04 -6.50
N VAL A 22 20.27 -1.29 -7.29
CA VAL A 22 21.04 -0.12 -6.84
C VAL A 22 20.37 1.17 -7.30
N THR A 23 20.04 2.04 -6.35
CA THR A 23 19.44 3.36 -6.61
C THR A 23 20.48 4.41 -6.96
N ARG A 24 20.02 5.47 -7.63
CA ARG A 24 20.77 6.69 -7.90
C ARG A 24 21.43 7.25 -6.65
N ALA A 25 20.67 7.45 -5.58
CA ALA A 25 21.21 8.01 -4.33
C ALA A 25 22.34 7.16 -3.73
N ARG A 26 22.28 5.82 -3.84
CA ARG A 26 23.37 4.94 -3.39
C ARG A 26 24.64 5.13 -4.21
N ILE A 27 24.51 5.32 -5.52
CA ILE A 27 25.65 5.57 -6.41
C ILE A 27 26.22 6.97 -6.15
N GLU A 28 25.38 7.99 -6.04
CA GLU A 28 25.80 9.36 -5.74
C GLU A 28 26.50 9.45 -4.38
N ALA A 29 25.99 8.75 -3.37
CA ALA A 29 26.64 8.65 -2.07
C ALA A 29 28.02 7.97 -2.19
N ALA A 30 28.14 6.89 -2.97
CA ALA A 30 29.43 6.23 -3.20
C ALA A 30 30.44 7.15 -3.90
N ILE A 31 30.02 7.85 -4.96
CA ILE A 31 30.85 8.83 -5.68
C ILE A 31 31.26 9.97 -4.74
N ALA A 32 30.35 10.47 -3.90
CA ALA A 32 30.66 11.53 -2.94
C ALA A 32 31.71 11.10 -1.90
N THR A 33 31.68 9.83 -1.46
CA THR A 33 32.70 9.29 -0.52
C THR A 33 34.04 9.01 -1.18
N ALA A 34 34.08 8.78 -2.49
CA ALA A 34 35.29 8.50 -3.25
C ALA A 34 35.23 9.20 -4.64
N PRO A 35 35.61 10.49 -4.73
CA PRO A 35 35.48 11.27 -5.98
C PRO A 35 36.29 10.72 -7.17
N ALA A 36 37.30 9.88 -6.92
CA ALA A 36 38.06 9.16 -7.95
C ALA A 36 37.42 7.82 -8.34
N SER A 37 36.12 7.63 -8.08
CA SER A 37 35.39 6.42 -8.45
C SER A 37 35.46 6.16 -9.96
N THR A 38 35.68 4.91 -10.33
CA THR A 38 35.56 4.42 -11.71
C THR A 38 34.35 3.50 -11.82
N LEU A 39 34.02 3.10 -13.04
CA LEU A 39 32.95 2.14 -13.28
C LEU A 39 33.24 0.79 -12.58
N GLU A 40 34.51 0.37 -12.59
CA GLU A 40 34.99 -0.85 -11.94
C GLU A 40 34.95 -0.75 -10.42
N SER A 41 35.32 0.41 -9.85
CA SER A 41 35.26 0.59 -8.40
C SER A 41 33.82 0.62 -7.89
N LEU A 42 32.91 1.29 -8.61
CA LEU A 42 31.47 1.27 -8.31
C LEU A 42 30.89 -0.14 -8.43
N GLY A 43 31.28 -0.88 -9.47
CA GLY A 43 30.85 -2.27 -9.64
C GLY A 43 31.34 -3.18 -8.53
N SER A 44 32.59 -3.02 -8.08
CA SER A 44 33.15 -3.78 -6.97
C SER A 44 32.48 -3.44 -5.63
N GLN A 45 32.10 -2.18 -5.43
CA GLN A 45 31.50 -1.70 -4.18
C GLN A 45 30.00 -1.99 -4.08
N LEU A 46 29.25 -1.78 -5.17
CA LEU A 46 27.78 -1.81 -5.18
C LEU A 46 27.20 -3.00 -5.97
N GLY A 47 28.02 -3.76 -6.70
CA GLY A 47 27.58 -4.82 -7.60
C GLY A 47 26.94 -4.32 -8.90
N CYS A 48 26.88 -3.00 -9.13
CA CYS A 48 26.26 -2.44 -10.32
C CYS A 48 27.17 -2.54 -11.55
N GLY A 49 26.59 -2.64 -12.76
CA GLY A 49 27.37 -2.63 -14.00
C GLY A 49 28.22 -3.88 -14.28
N ALA A 50 28.14 -4.91 -13.43
CA ALA A 50 28.88 -6.17 -13.60
C ALA A 50 28.07 -7.27 -14.29
N GLN A 51 26.77 -7.38 -14.01
CA GLN A 51 26.00 -8.57 -14.40
C GLN A 51 25.44 -8.54 -15.84
N CYS A 52 24.57 -7.57 -16.16
CA CYS A 52 24.02 -7.43 -17.51
C CYS A 52 24.67 -6.29 -18.31
N GLY A 53 25.41 -5.40 -17.67
CA GLY A 53 26.02 -4.24 -18.31
C GLY A 53 25.06 -3.10 -18.70
N CYS A 54 23.74 -3.31 -18.69
CA CYS A 54 22.74 -2.35 -19.19
C CYS A 54 22.81 -0.96 -18.53
N CYS A 55 23.19 -0.87 -17.25
CA CYS A 55 23.30 0.40 -16.52
C CYS A 55 24.63 1.13 -16.71
N ARG A 56 25.63 0.52 -17.37
CA ARG A 56 26.99 1.08 -17.50
C ARG A 56 27.02 2.46 -18.17
N PRO A 57 26.26 2.74 -19.26
CA PRO A 57 26.23 4.09 -19.84
C PRO A 57 25.74 5.15 -18.85
N LEU A 58 24.70 4.83 -18.06
CA LEU A 58 24.20 5.77 -17.06
C LEU A 58 25.19 5.96 -15.90
N LEU A 59 25.90 4.91 -15.49
CA LEU A 59 26.98 5.01 -14.50
C LEU A 59 28.14 5.89 -15.00
N GLN A 60 28.54 5.73 -16.26
CA GLN A 60 29.57 6.56 -16.89
C GLN A 60 29.15 8.03 -16.93
N GLU A 61 27.89 8.33 -17.30
CA GLU A 61 27.34 9.69 -17.24
C GLU A 61 27.35 10.26 -15.82
N MET A 62 26.97 9.47 -14.80
CA MET A 62 27.05 9.89 -13.39
C MET A 62 28.48 10.13 -12.90
N LEU A 63 29.47 9.49 -13.52
CA LEU A 63 30.90 9.73 -13.30
C LEU A 63 31.45 10.91 -14.12
N GLY A 64 30.58 11.67 -14.80
CA GLY A 64 30.96 12.84 -15.61
C GLY A 64 31.52 12.51 -16.99
N GLN A 65 31.39 11.26 -17.46
CA GLN A 65 31.77 10.87 -18.82
C GLN A 65 30.62 11.15 -19.81
N SER A 66 30.92 11.18 -21.11
CA SER A 66 29.91 11.34 -22.17
C SER A 66 29.83 10.09 -23.04
N PRO A 67 29.15 9.02 -22.59
CA PRO A 67 29.06 7.75 -23.33
C PRO A 67 28.03 7.77 -24.46
N TRP A 68 27.38 8.91 -24.71
CA TRP A 68 26.23 9.06 -25.59
C TRP A 68 26.63 9.64 -26.95
N TYR A 69 26.06 9.05 -27.99
CA TYR A 69 26.10 9.50 -29.37
C TYR A 69 24.75 10.08 -29.74
N GLU A 70 24.77 11.25 -30.36
CA GLU A 70 23.55 11.93 -30.82
C GLU A 70 22.97 11.21 -32.04
N VAL A 71 21.65 10.99 -32.00
CA VAL A 71 20.88 10.53 -33.15
C VAL A 71 20.37 11.76 -33.90
N ALA A 72 21.00 12.06 -35.03
CA ALA A 72 20.67 13.22 -35.85
C ALA A 72 19.31 13.08 -36.56
N ASN A 73 18.93 11.86 -36.92
CA ASN A 73 17.62 11.55 -37.49
C ASN A 73 17.25 10.09 -37.19
N ALA A 74 15.96 9.79 -37.15
CA ALA A 74 15.47 8.43 -36.98
C ALA A 74 14.31 8.15 -37.94
N LYS A 75 14.29 6.96 -38.55
CA LYS A 75 13.17 6.47 -39.34
C LYS A 75 12.57 5.24 -38.68
N ARG A 76 11.25 5.12 -38.69
CA ARG A 76 10.52 3.95 -38.18
C ARG A 76 9.86 3.17 -39.31
N THR A 77 9.94 1.84 -39.24
CA THR A 77 9.32 0.93 -40.19
C THR A 77 8.61 -0.19 -39.43
N VAL A 78 7.29 -0.31 -39.59
CA VAL A 78 6.53 -1.43 -39.01
C VAL A 78 6.88 -2.69 -39.80
N LEU A 79 7.34 -3.73 -39.09
CA LEU A 79 7.81 -4.98 -39.71
C LEU A 79 6.73 -6.07 -39.76
N THR A 80 5.74 -5.99 -38.88
CA THR A 80 4.63 -6.94 -38.77
C THR A 80 3.54 -6.62 -39.77
N ASP A 81 2.72 -7.62 -40.12
CA ASP A 81 1.65 -7.52 -41.14
C ASP A 81 0.46 -6.60 -40.75
N GLY A 82 0.43 -6.11 -39.51
CA GLY A 82 -0.61 -5.22 -38.99
C GLY A 82 -1.89 -5.91 -38.53
N ARG A 83 -1.98 -7.25 -38.59
CA ARG A 83 -3.15 -8.02 -38.11
C ARG A 83 -3.41 -7.79 -36.62
N PHE A 84 -2.35 -7.61 -35.85
CA PHE A 84 -2.40 -7.35 -34.41
C PHE A 84 -1.53 -6.15 -34.03
N PRO A 85 -2.01 -4.90 -34.19
CA PRO A 85 -1.22 -3.69 -33.94
C PRO A 85 -0.57 -3.61 -32.55
N GLN A 86 -1.23 -4.19 -31.56
CA GLN A 86 -0.75 -4.29 -30.18
C GLN A 86 0.49 -5.18 -30.01
N ARG A 87 0.86 -5.97 -31.03
CA ARG A 87 2.04 -6.84 -31.07
C ARG A 87 3.10 -6.32 -32.04
N ASN A 88 2.88 -5.17 -32.67
CA ASN A 88 3.77 -4.65 -33.69
C ASN A 88 5.22 -4.64 -33.24
N ILE A 89 6.10 -5.12 -34.11
CA ILE A 89 7.54 -4.94 -34.00
C ILE A 89 7.92 -3.89 -35.04
N VAL A 90 8.65 -2.87 -34.59
CA VAL A 90 9.00 -1.71 -35.40
C VAL A 90 10.51 -1.56 -35.39
N GLN A 91 11.10 -1.47 -36.59
CA GLN A 91 12.50 -1.13 -36.78
C GLN A 91 12.67 0.38 -36.67
N PHE A 92 13.73 0.79 -35.98
CA PHE A 92 14.19 2.17 -35.91
C PHE A 92 15.58 2.25 -36.54
N ASP A 93 15.69 2.94 -37.66
CA ASP A 93 16.96 3.25 -38.33
C ASP A 93 17.46 4.59 -37.78
N LEU A 94 18.49 4.53 -36.94
CA LEU A 94 19.07 5.68 -36.25
C LEU A 94 20.26 6.19 -37.06
N GLN A 95 20.13 7.39 -37.61
CA GLN A 95 21.22 8.09 -38.28
C GLN A 95 22.00 8.90 -37.25
N LEU A 96 23.28 8.59 -37.10
CA LEU A 96 24.17 9.27 -36.16
C LEU A 96 24.86 10.48 -36.82
N ALA A 97 25.36 11.40 -36.00
CA ALA A 97 26.02 12.62 -36.45
C ALA A 97 27.38 12.38 -37.17
N GLY A 98 27.87 11.14 -37.18
CA GLY A 98 29.08 10.71 -37.88
C GLY A 98 30.41 11.04 -37.21
N PHE A 99 30.43 11.91 -36.21
CA PHE A 99 31.60 12.12 -35.35
C PHE A 99 31.23 12.32 -33.88
N PRO A 100 31.91 11.65 -32.92
CA PRO A 100 32.94 10.62 -33.15
C PRO A 100 32.35 9.37 -33.84
N PRO A 101 33.17 8.58 -34.56
CA PRO A 101 32.70 7.35 -35.22
C PRO A 101 32.06 6.40 -34.21
N TYR A 102 30.91 5.83 -34.59
CA TYR A 102 30.21 4.89 -33.74
C TYR A 102 30.83 3.48 -33.88
N PRO A 103 31.20 2.82 -32.77
CA PRO A 103 31.83 1.51 -32.82
C PRO A 103 30.89 0.43 -33.36
N GLN A 104 31.45 -0.58 -34.04
CA GLN A 104 30.70 -1.73 -34.53
C GLN A 104 30.26 -2.63 -33.37
N ALA A 105 28.97 -2.98 -33.35
CA ALA A 105 28.43 -3.92 -32.39
C ALA A 105 28.94 -5.34 -32.68
N LYS A 106 29.46 -6.02 -31.65
CA LYS A 106 29.84 -7.44 -31.75
C LYS A 106 28.61 -8.35 -31.57
N PRO A 107 28.65 -9.61 -32.05
CA PRO A 107 27.55 -10.55 -31.86
C PRO A 107 27.17 -10.67 -30.37
N ALA A 108 25.86 -10.71 -30.09
CA ALA A 108 25.27 -10.76 -28.74
C ALA A 108 25.43 -9.49 -27.86
N GLN A 109 26.04 -8.43 -28.37
CA GLN A 109 26.03 -7.14 -27.68
C GLN A 109 24.71 -6.38 -27.84
N HIS A 110 24.45 -5.48 -26.91
CA HIS A 110 23.30 -4.60 -26.91
C HIS A 110 23.72 -3.13 -26.78
N VAL A 111 22.80 -2.23 -27.11
CA VAL A 111 22.96 -0.78 -27.03
C VAL A 111 21.89 -0.18 -26.13
N SER A 112 22.23 0.88 -25.40
CA SER A 112 21.24 1.65 -24.63
C SER A 112 20.75 2.82 -25.48
N LEU A 113 19.44 2.84 -25.78
CA LEU A 113 18.76 3.97 -26.39
C LEU A 113 18.10 4.80 -25.29
N GLN A 114 18.23 6.12 -25.41
CA GLN A 114 17.50 7.09 -24.62
C GLN A 114 16.63 7.98 -25.49
N ALA A 115 15.42 8.23 -25.02
CA ALA A 115 14.48 9.16 -25.60
C ALA A 115 14.08 10.19 -24.53
N TRP A 116 14.04 11.46 -24.92
CA TRP A 116 13.56 12.54 -24.05
C TRP A 116 12.03 12.63 -24.12
N ILE A 117 11.37 12.20 -23.05
CA ILE A 117 9.92 12.02 -22.97
C ILE A 117 9.45 12.65 -21.66
N ASP A 118 8.47 13.54 -21.72
CA ASP A 118 7.88 14.20 -20.54
C ASP A 118 8.94 14.80 -19.60
N GLU A 119 9.93 15.50 -20.17
CA GLU A 119 11.04 16.15 -19.45
C GLU A 119 12.02 15.19 -18.75
N GLU A 120 11.99 13.90 -19.11
CA GLU A 120 12.87 12.88 -18.55
C GLU A 120 13.54 12.02 -19.64
N TRP A 121 14.79 11.63 -19.41
CA TRP A 121 15.48 10.64 -20.24
C TRP A 121 15.02 9.22 -19.89
N VAL A 122 14.19 8.63 -20.75
CA VAL A 122 13.77 7.24 -20.63
C VAL A 122 14.78 6.35 -21.35
N THR A 123 15.41 5.41 -20.62
CA THR A 123 16.44 4.50 -21.15
C THR A 123 15.89 3.09 -21.33
N ARG A 124 16.16 2.46 -22.48
CA ARG A 124 15.96 1.02 -22.68
C ARG A 124 17.11 0.43 -23.50
N THR A 125 17.34 -0.88 -23.35
CA THR A 125 18.37 -1.61 -24.10
C THR A 125 17.77 -2.39 -25.26
N TYR A 126 18.50 -2.43 -26.37
CA TYR A 126 18.10 -3.12 -27.60
C TYR A 126 19.29 -3.82 -28.24
N THR A 127 19.06 -4.95 -28.89
CA THR A 127 20.06 -5.56 -29.76
C THR A 127 20.13 -4.79 -31.08
N VAL A 128 21.33 -4.63 -31.63
CA VAL A 128 21.53 -4.08 -32.99
C VAL A 128 21.18 -5.15 -34.01
N VAL A 129 20.22 -4.84 -34.90
CA VAL A 129 19.80 -5.76 -35.98
C VAL A 129 20.53 -5.51 -37.29
N GLN A 130 21.06 -4.30 -37.48
CA GLN A 130 21.84 -3.92 -38.65
C GLN A 130 22.66 -2.68 -38.32
N GLN A 131 23.86 -2.58 -38.89
CA GLN A 131 24.72 -1.41 -38.77
C GLN A 131 25.45 -1.20 -40.09
N SER A 132 25.60 0.05 -40.52
CA SER A 132 26.42 0.38 -41.70
C SER A 132 27.91 0.26 -41.38
N GLU A 133 28.73 -0.07 -42.38
CA GLU A 133 30.19 -0.24 -42.20
C GLU A 133 30.86 1.02 -41.63
N ASP A 134 30.42 2.20 -42.06
CA ASP A 134 30.88 3.50 -41.58
C ASP A 134 30.36 3.87 -40.18
N GLY A 135 29.46 3.05 -39.60
CA GLY A 135 28.86 3.26 -38.28
C GLY A 135 27.84 4.41 -38.23
N ASN A 136 27.52 5.03 -39.37
CA ASN A 136 26.63 6.19 -39.40
C ASN A 136 25.15 5.83 -39.24
N THR A 137 24.77 4.59 -39.53
CA THR A 137 23.41 4.09 -39.35
C THR A 137 23.40 2.86 -38.46
N VAL A 138 22.59 2.90 -37.41
CA VAL A 138 22.38 1.78 -36.48
C VAL A 138 20.89 1.48 -36.44
N SER A 139 20.51 0.26 -36.80
CA SER A 139 19.12 -0.19 -36.76
C SER A 139 18.90 -1.08 -35.53
N ILE A 140 17.82 -0.80 -34.82
CA ILE A 140 17.29 -1.64 -33.74
C ILE A 140 15.84 -2.02 -34.07
N ALA A 141 15.35 -3.11 -33.49
CA ALA A 141 13.92 -3.42 -33.55
C ALA A 141 13.35 -3.53 -32.15
N MET A 142 12.14 -3.02 -31.96
CA MET A 142 11.45 -3.08 -30.68
C MET A 142 9.99 -3.45 -30.84
N ARG A 143 9.51 -4.24 -29.89
CA ARG A 143 8.10 -4.60 -29.79
C ARG A 143 7.35 -3.48 -29.08
N ARG A 144 6.16 -3.16 -29.58
CA ARG A 144 5.19 -2.33 -28.86
C ARG A 144 4.74 -3.07 -27.59
N LEU A 145 5.11 -2.55 -26.43
CA LEU A 145 4.61 -3.02 -25.14
C LEU A 145 3.40 -2.20 -24.70
N PRO A 146 2.29 -2.82 -24.26
CA PRO A 146 1.18 -2.10 -23.65
C PRO A 146 1.67 -1.31 -22.42
N TYR A 147 1.38 -0.02 -22.38
CA TYR A 147 1.82 0.90 -21.31
C TYR A 147 3.34 1.05 -21.19
N GLY A 148 4.11 0.70 -22.22
CA GLY A 148 5.56 0.87 -22.23
C GLY A 148 5.96 2.33 -22.41
N GLU A 149 6.68 2.89 -21.43
CA GLU A 149 7.06 4.31 -21.42
C GLU A 149 7.78 4.77 -22.69
N LEU A 150 8.72 3.96 -23.20
CA LEU A 150 9.46 4.26 -24.41
C LEU A 150 8.77 3.72 -25.66
N SER A 151 8.45 2.42 -25.69
CA SER A 151 7.90 1.77 -26.90
C SER A 151 6.59 2.39 -27.35
N THR A 152 5.67 2.72 -26.43
CA THR A 152 4.39 3.36 -26.80
C THR A 152 4.63 4.77 -27.30
N ARG A 153 5.54 5.55 -26.68
CA ARG A 153 5.78 6.94 -27.07
C ARG A 153 6.51 7.08 -28.40
N LEU A 154 7.41 6.17 -28.76
CA LEU A 154 8.08 6.20 -30.06
C LEU A 154 7.22 5.59 -31.18
N ILE A 155 6.51 4.50 -30.91
CA ILE A 155 5.74 3.78 -31.93
C ILE A 155 4.40 4.45 -32.21
N ASP A 156 3.69 4.92 -31.18
CA ASP A 156 2.32 5.43 -31.34
C ASP A 156 2.28 6.95 -31.59
N ALA A 157 3.40 7.67 -31.47
CA ALA A 157 3.48 9.09 -31.83
C ALA A 157 3.17 9.31 -33.32
N ASP A 158 2.61 10.45 -33.69
CA ASP A 158 2.62 10.85 -35.10
C ASP A 158 4.04 11.23 -35.56
N ASP A 159 4.23 11.35 -36.87
CA ASP A 159 5.57 11.57 -37.44
C ASP A 159 6.19 12.91 -37.03
N THR A 160 5.37 13.95 -36.77
CA THR A 160 5.88 15.26 -36.35
C THR A 160 6.36 15.23 -34.90
N ILE A 161 5.60 14.58 -34.01
CA ILE A 161 6.00 14.38 -32.63
C ILE A 161 7.23 13.49 -32.57
N PHE A 162 7.24 12.36 -33.30
CA PHE A 162 8.36 11.43 -33.31
C PHE A 162 9.67 12.10 -33.75
N ALA A 163 9.64 12.86 -34.86
CA ALA A 163 10.81 13.58 -35.36
C ALA A 163 11.33 14.66 -34.39
N ALA A 164 10.47 15.16 -33.51
CA ALA A 164 10.83 16.15 -32.51
C ALA A 164 11.37 15.55 -31.21
N ILE A 165 11.33 14.22 -31.01
CA ILE A 165 11.84 13.57 -29.79
C ILE A 165 13.37 13.48 -29.87
N PRO A 166 14.13 14.14 -28.97
CA PRO A 166 15.57 13.92 -28.87
C PRO A 166 15.89 12.46 -28.55
N LEU A 167 16.76 11.85 -29.36
CA LEU A 167 17.25 10.50 -29.20
C LEU A 167 18.76 10.49 -29.04
N ARG A 168 19.28 9.63 -28.15
CA ARG A 168 20.72 9.37 -28.03
C ARG A 168 20.97 7.90 -27.74
N ILE A 169 22.09 7.39 -28.22
CA ILE A 169 22.46 5.97 -28.11
C ILE A 169 23.84 5.83 -27.49
N ALA A 170 24.04 4.85 -26.61
CA ALA A 170 25.35 4.54 -26.06
C ALA A 170 26.14 3.61 -26.99
N ALA A 171 27.46 3.54 -26.83
CA ALA A 171 28.27 2.51 -27.49
C ALA A 171 27.77 1.09 -27.15
N PRO A 172 27.94 0.10 -28.06
CA PRO A 172 27.61 -1.29 -27.79
C PRO A 172 28.34 -1.82 -26.55
N ASN A 173 27.63 -2.66 -25.80
CA ASN A 173 28.08 -3.14 -24.51
C ASN A 173 27.50 -4.54 -24.23
N GLY A 174 27.94 -5.15 -23.13
CA GLY A 174 27.67 -6.55 -22.83
C GLY A 174 28.75 -7.47 -23.40
N GLU A 175 28.69 -8.73 -23.00
CA GLU A 175 29.61 -9.76 -23.46
C GLU A 175 29.28 -10.14 -24.90
N ALA A 176 30.29 -10.08 -25.77
CA ALA A 176 30.17 -10.60 -27.12
C ALA A 176 30.24 -12.13 -27.11
N ASP A 177 29.64 -12.77 -28.10
CA ASP A 177 29.84 -14.20 -28.36
C ASP A 177 31.35 -14.51 -28.57
N PRO A 178 31.93 -15.43 -27.80
CA PRO A 178 33.32 -15.85 -27.98
C PRO A 178 33.60 -16.48 -29.35
N ALA A 179 34.73 -16.08 -29.94
CA ALA A 179 35.27 -16.64 -31.19
C ALA A 179 36.03 -17.97 -30.95
N ASP A 180 35.38 -18.98 -30.37
CA ASP A 180 36.01 -20.25 -29.96
C ASP A 180 35.67 -21.47 -30.83
N GLY A 181 35.04 -21.28 -31.99
CA GLY A 181 34.72 -22.34 -32.95
C GLY A 181 33.51 -23.20 -32.57
N ARG A 182 32.91 -23.00 -31.39
CA ARG A 182 31.78 -23.81 -30.94
C ARG A 182 30.52 -23.51 -31.77
N PRO A 183 29.68 -24.51 -32.07
CA PRO A 183 28.37 -24.26 -32.65
C PRO A 183 27.55 -23.33 -31.75
N VAL A 184 26.72 -22.50 -32.37
CA VAL A 184 25.82 -21.59 -31.66
C VAL A 184 24.38 -21.96 -32.03
N VAL A 185 23.53 -22.11 -31.01
CA VAL A 185 22.09 -22.33 -31.17
C VAL A 185 21.37 -21.14 -30.56
N CYS A 186 20.49 -20.49 -31.32
CA CYS A 186 19.67 -19.39 -30.85
C CYS A 186 18.19 -19.77 -30.86
N PHE A 187 17.62 -19.95 -29.68
CA PHE A 187 16.18 -20.08 -29.45
C PHE A 187 15.57 -18.69 -29.29
N ALA A 188 14.85 -18.23 -30.32
CA ALA A 188 14.26 -16.92 -30.41
C ALA A 188 12.73 -17.00 -30.45
N ALA A 189 12.05 -16.08 -29.77
CA ALA A 189 10.60 -15.92 -29.91
C ALA A 189 10.16 -14.46 -30.04
N GLY A 190 9.33 -14.19 -31.05
CA GLY A 190 8.90 -12.83 -31.42
C GLY A 190 10.08 -11.87 -31.59
N VAL A 191 10.10 -10.76 -30.84
CA VAL A 191 11.18 -9.76 -30.95
C VAL A 191 12.55 -10.31 -30.53
N GLY A 192 12.64 -11.45 -29.86
CA GLY A 192 13.93 -12.08 -29.55
C GLY A 192 14.76 -12.47 -30.77
N VAL A 193 14.15 -12.49 -31.97
CA VAL A 193 14.85 -12.67 -33.26
C VAL A 193 15.94 -11.62 -33.50
N THR A 194 15.92 -10.48 -32.80
CA THR A 194 16.99 -9.49 -32.89
C THR A 194 18.34 -10.04 -32.43
N LEU A 195 18.36 -10.94 -31.45
CA LEU A 195 19.57 -11.65 -31.03
C LEU A 195 20.05 -12.61 -32.12
N ALA A 196 19.15 -13.35 -32.75
CA ALA A 196 19.48 -14.25 -33.85
C ALA A 196 20.13 -13.48 -35.01
N LEU A 197 19.61 -12.30 -35.37
CA LEU A 197 20.23 -11.44 -36.38
C LEU A 197 21.60 -10.91 -35.96
N SER A 198 21.78 -10.54 -34.69
CA SER A 198 23.08 -10.08 -34.18
C SER A 198 24.14 -11.18 -34.30
N LEU A 199 23.79 -12.42 -33.91
CA LEU A 199 24.66 -13.59 -34.05
C LEU A 199 24.94 -13.90 -35.52
N LEU A 200 23.93 -13.81 -36.39
CA LEU A 200 24.06 -14.06 -37.83
C LEU A 200 25.02 -13.07 -38.51
N HIS A 201 24.87 -11.77 -38.25
CA HIS A 201 25.74 -10.75 -38.86
C HIS A 201 27.16 -10.75 -38.30
N GLY A 202 27.31 -11.06 -37.01
CA GLY A 202 28.61 -11.14 -36.34
C GLY A 202 29.28 -12.50 -36.41
N ARG A 203 28.69 -13.47 -37.12
CA ARG A 203 29.15 -14.85 -37.20
C ARG A 203 30.58 -14.92 -37.74
N HIS A 204 31.42 -15.72 -37.10
CA HIS A 204 32.72 -16.08 -37.63
C HIS A 204 32.57 -17.12 -38.75
N PRO A 205 33.35 -17.06 -39.85
CA PRO A 205 33.21 -17.96 -41.00
C PRO A 205 33.29 -19.47 -40.70
N ASP A 206 33.88 -19.86 -39.56
CA ASP A 206 34.05 -21.27 -39.18
C ASP A 206 33.01 -21.75 -38.14
N HIS A 207 32.02 -20.92 -37.80
CA HIS A 207 31.06 -21.21 -36.73
C HIS A 207 29.71 -21.65 -37.30
N ARG A 208 29.26 -22.84 -36.90
CA ARG A 208 27.90 -23.31 -37.19
C ARG A 208 26.88 -22.50 -36.38
N LEU A 209 25.83 -22.02 -37.03
CA LEU A 209 24.73 -21.29 -36.39
C LEU A 209 23.39 -21.97 -36.70
N HIS A 210 22.65 -22.31 -35.65
CA HIS A 210 21.26 -22.74 -35.74
C HIS A 210 20.34 -21.70 -35.13
N ILE A 211 19.28 -21.32 -35.85
CA ILE A 211 18.25 -20.40 -35.36
C ILE A 211 16.92 -21.13 -35.29
N ASP A 212 16.42 -21.38 -34.08
CA ASP A 212 15.05 -21.84 -33.85
C ASP A 212 14.19 -20.61 -33.52
N TYR A 213 13.29 -20.24 -34.41
CA TYR A 213 12.49 -19.02 -34.30
C TYR A 213 11.00 -19.33 -34.24
N SER A 214 10.40 -19.03 -33.08
CA SER A 214 8.98 -19.21 -32.80
C SER A 214 8.20 -17.89 -32.83
N ALA A 215 6.99 -17.90 -33.39
CA ALA A 215 6.05 -16.77 -33.30
C ALA A 215 4.59 -17.23 -33.39
N PRO A 216 3.60 -16.43 -32.95
CA PRO A 216 2.20 -16.87 -32.99
C PRO A 216 1.66 -17.14 -34.40
N TYR A 217 2.11 -16.37 -35.39
CA TYR A 217 1.69 -16.46 -36.79
C TYR A 217 2.87 -16.10 -37.69
N ARG A 218 2.85 -16.54 -38.96
CA ARG A 218 3.89 -16.17 -39.94
C ARG A 218 4.03 -14.64 -40.11
N GLY A 219 2.93 -13.89 -40.04
CA GLY A 219 2.95 -12.41 -40.11
C GLY A 219 3.60 -11.72 -38.90
N ASP A 220 3.82 -12.44 -37.80
CA ASP A 220 4.57 -11.98 -36.63
C ASP A 220 6.08 -12.33 -36.72
N MET A 221 6.49 -13.18 -37.68
CA MET A 221 7.88 -13.61 -37.87
C MET A 221 8.73 -12.57 -38.60
N VAL A 222 9.03 -11.47 -37.93
CA VAL A 222 9.87 -10.43 -38.51
C VAL A 222 11.26 -10.97 -38.87
N TYR A 223 11.77 -10.58 -40.04
CA TYR A 223 13.05 -11.01 -40.61
C TYR A 223 13.17 -12.51 -40.99
N ALA A 224 12.08 -13.29 -40.95
CA ALA A 224 12.13 -14.71 -41.36
C ALA A 224 12.76 -14.91 -42.74
N ASP A 225 12.33 -14.15 -43.74
CA ASP A 225 12.83 -14.29 -45.11
C ASP A 225 14.35 -14.03 -45.21
N ARG A 226 14.90 -13.13 -44.37
CA ARG A 226 16.35 -12.87 -44.30
C ARG A 226 17.10 -14.04 -43.65
N ILE A 227 16.53 -14.64 -42.63
CA ILE A 227 17.10 -15.78 -41.91
C ILE A 227 17.09 -17.01 -42.83
N GLU A 228 15.96 -17.31 -43.47
CA GLU A 228 15.82 -18.41 -44.43
C GLU A 228 16.78 -18.23 -45.62
N ALA A 229 16.91 -17.01 -46.16
CA ALA A 229 17.83 -16.73 -47.26
C ALA A 229 19.31 -16.86 -46.87
N SER A 230 19.63 -16.88 -45.56
CA SER A 230 20.97 -17.07 -45.05
C SER A 230 21.31 -18.54 -44.77
N ALA A 231 20.31 -19.44 -44.80
CA ALA A 231 20.54 -20.87 -44.59
C ALA A 231 21.39 -21.45 -45.73
N THR A 232 22.34 -22.31 -45.36
CA THR A 232 23.30 -22.92 -46.29
C THR A 232 23.00 -24.41 -46.50
N SER A 233 23.40 -24.96 -47.65
CA SER A 233 23.15 -26.38 -47.98
C SER A 233 23.96 -27.37 -47.15
N ASP A 234 25.02 -26.92 -46.50
CA ASP A 234 25.95 -27.71 -45.67
C ASP A 234 25.68 -27.58 -44.16
N ASP A 235 24.55 -26.98 -43.76
CA ASP A 235 24.16 -26.74 -42.37
C ASP A 235 25.19 -25.90 -41.57
N GLU A 236 26.02 -25.09 -42.24
CA GLU A 236 26.82 -24.05 -41.58
C GLU A 236 25.89 -22.99 -40.95
N ILE A 237 24.86 -22.58 -41.69
CA ILE A 237 23.75 -21.80 -41.16
C ILE A 237 22.47 -22.60 -41.40
N SER A 238 21.72 -22.88 -40.35
CA SER A 238 20.43 -23.56 -40.43
C SER A 238 19.39 -22.81 -39.61
N CYS A 239 18.12 -22.93 -40.01
CA CYS A 239 17.02 -22.37 -39.24
C CYS A 239 15.83 -23.32 -39.20
N LEU A 240 15.07 -23.26 -38.11
CA LEU A 240 13.76 -23.87 -37.95
C LEU A 240 12.78 -22.77 -37.57
N LEU A 241 11.73 -22.59 -38.37
CA LEU A 241 10.69 -21.61 -38.09
C LEU A 241 9.44 -22.33 -37.62
N ARG A 242 8.87 -21.88 -36.51
CA ARG A 242 7.70 -22.48 -35.87
C ARG A 242 6.60 -21.47 -35.65
N THR A 243 5.38 -21.73 -36.15
CA THR A 243 4.22 -20.90 -35.81
C THR A 243 3.28 -21.59 -34.84
N ASP A 244 2.89 -20.89 -33.76
CA ASP A 244 2.04 -21.47 -32.71
C ASP A 244 0.69 -21.99 -33.25
N ASP A 245 0.18 -21.38 -34.33
CA ASP A 245 -1.10 -21.74 -34.94
C ASP A 245 -1.08 -22.98 -35.84
N VAL A 246 0.10 -23.37 -36.36
CA VAL A 246 0.27 -24.52 -37.26
C VAL A 246 1.04 -25.65 -36.58
N ASP A 247 2.18 -25.31 -35.98
CA ASP A 247 3.16 -26.27 -35.44
C ASP A 247 3.01 -26.47 -33.92
N GLY A 248 2.28 -25.58 -33.25
CA GLY A 248 2.18 -25.55 -31.79
C GLY A 248 3.39 -24.90 -31.12
N PHE A 249 3.42 -24.95 -29.78
CA PHE A 249 4.54 -24.42 -29.00
C PHE A 249 5.71 -25.40 -29.00
N ILE A 250 6.94 -24.87 -28.95
CA ILE A 250 8.14 -25.69 -28.72
C ILE A 250 8.00 -26.52 -27.44
N ASP A 251 8.37 -27.79 -27.52
CA ASP A 251 8.34 -28.71 -26.40
C ASP A 251 9.72 -29.32 -26.07
N ASP A 252 9.74 -30.20 -25.07
CA ASP A 252 10.97 -30.81 -24.57
C ASP A 252 11.60 -31.78 -25.60
N GLU A 253 10.81 -32.37 -26.51
CA GLU A 253 11.30 -33.27 -27.57
C GLU A 253 12.00 -32.47 -28.67
N ASP A 254 11.42 -31.35 -29.10
CA ASP A 254 12.03 -30.41 -30.06
C ASP A 254 13.41 -29.92 -29.57
N ILE A 255 13.48 -29.57 -28.28
CA ILE A 255 14.71 -29.07 -27.65
C ILE A 255 15.77 -30.16 -27.61
N LEU A 256 15.38 -31.39 -27.23
CA LEU A 256 16.30 -32.52 -27.18
C LEU A 256 16.84 -32.89 -28.57
N GLU A 257 15.99 -32.85 -29.61
CA GLU A 257 16.43 -33.05 -30.99
C GLU A 257 17.48 -32.01 -31.40
N THR A 258 17.23 -30.75 -31.08
CA THR A 258 18.16 -29.65 -31.37
C THR A 258 19.50 -29.83 -30.63
N VAL A 259 19.46 -30.21 -29.36
CA VAL A 259 20.67 -30.49 -28.57
C VAL A 259 21.47 -31.66 -29.19
N ASN A 260 20.80 -32.74 -29.59
CA ASN A 260 21.44 -33.89 -30.23
C ASN A 260 22.07 -33.55 -31.59
N ARG A 261 21.46 -32.63 -32.36
CA ARG A 261 21.98 -32.16 -33.65
C ARG A 261 23.19 -31.24 -33.49
N PHE A 262 23.26 -30.49 -32.40
CA PHE A 262 24.31 -29.52 -32.11
C PHE A 262 24.94 -29.80 -30.72
N PRO A 263 25.66 -30.93 -30.56
CA PRO A 263 26.35 -31.21 -29.31
C PRO A 263 27.44 -30.15 -29.04
N ASP A 264 27.70 -29.90 -27.76
CA ASP A 264 28.68 -28.92 -27.28
C ASP A 264 28.43 -27.47 -27.74
N ALA A 265 27.22 -27.16 -28.22
CA ALA A 265 26.87 -25.82 -28.65
C ALA A 265 26.76 -24.83 -27.49
N ARG A 266 26.88 -23.55 -27.80
CA ARG A 266 26.47 -22.45 -26.93
C ARG A 266 25.02 -22.09 -27.25
N TYR A 267 24.16 -22.06 -26.24
CA TYR A 267 22.73 -21.86 -26.39
C TYR A 267 22.33 -20.46 -25.95
N TYR A 268 21.80 -19.67 -26.88
CA TYR A 268 21.21 -18.36 -26.62
C TYR A 268 19.68 -18.48 -26.56
N ILE A 269 19.06 -17.92 -25.53
CA ILE A 269 17.60 -17.91 -25.37
C ILE A 269 17.13 -16.46 -25.28
N CYS A 270 16.19 -16.09 -26.15
CA CYS A 270 15.60 -14.76 -26.16
C CYS A 270 14.13 -14.81 -26.57
N GLY A 271 13.23 -14.56 -25.62
CA GLY A 271 11.80 -14.59 -25.89
C GLY A 271 10.95 -14.27 -24.66
N PRO A 272 9.60 -14.25 -24.80
CA PRO A 272 8.68 -14.06 -23.68
C PRO A 272 9.01 -14.99 -22.51
N GLN A 273 8.73 -14.53 -21.28
CA GLN A 273 9.06 -15.29 -20.08
C GLN A 273 8.62 -16.77 -20.13
N PRO A 274 7.39 -17.13 -20.55
CA PRO A 274 6.99 -18.54 -20.64
C PRO A 274 7.81 -19.37 -21.64
N TYR A 275 8.20 -18.76 -22.77
CA TYR A 275 9.05 -19.40 -23.77
C TYR A 275 10.46 -19.63 -23.22
N THR A 276 11.04 -18.59 -22.62
CA THR A 276 12.37 -18.66 -22.02
C THR A 276 12.44 -19.72 -20.92
N GLU A 277 11.42 -19.80 -20.06
CA GLU A 277 11.33 -20.81 -18.99
C GLU A 277 11.21 -22.24 -19.55
N ARG A 278 10.42 -22.44 -20.61
CA ARG A 278 10.27 -23.72 -21.31
C ARG A 278 11.62 -24.19 -21.89
N VAL A 279 12.26 -23.35 -22.70
CA VAL A 279 13.54 -23.69 -23.35
C VAL A 279 14.63 -23.96 -22.32
N LEU A 280 14.73 -23.12 -21.29
CA LEU A 280 15.71 -23.32 -20.21
C LEU A 280 15.48 -24.65 -19.48
N SER A 281 14.22 -24.99 -19.18
CA SER A 281 13.90 -26.27 -18.55
C SER A 281 14.24 -27.45 -19.46
N GLY A 282 13.94 -27.37 -20.75
CA GLY A 282 14.26 -28.42 -21.72
C GLY A 282 15.77 -28.63 -21.87
N LEU A 283 16.56 -27.56 -21.96
CA LEU A 283 18.03 -27.66 -22.04
C LEU A 283 18.62 -28.31 -20.78
N ARG A 284 18.10 -27.97 -19.59
CA ARG A 284 18.51 -28.62 -18.34
C ARG A 284 18.13 -30.09 -18.30
N ASN A 285 16.94 -30.45 -18.79
CA ASN A 285 16.50 -31.84 -18.88
C ASN A 285 17.33 -32.64 -19.90
N ALA A 286 17.91 -31.97 -20.88
CA ALA A 286 18.86 -32.53 -21.85
C ALA A 286 20.33 -32.49 -21.37
N ASP A 287 20.56 -32.24 -20.06
CA ASP A 287 21.89 -32.21 -19.42
C ASP A 287 22.87 -31.17 -20.01
N VAL A 288 22.37 -30.08 -20.61
CA VAL A 288 23.21 -28.99 -21.10
C VAL A 288 23.85 -28.23 -19.92
N PRO A 289 25.19 -28.02 -19.90
CA PRO A 289 25.85 -27.28 -18.83
C PRO A 289 25.38 -25.82 -18.74
N GLU A 290 25.11 -25.35 -17.53
CA GLU A 290 24.60 -24.00 -17.30
C GLU A 290 25.53 -22.87 -17.81
N ALA A 291 26.83 -23.15 -17.88
CA ALA A 291 27.83 -22.21 -18.41
C ALA A 291 27.67 -21.94 -19.92
N ASP A 292 27.01 -22.86 -20.62
CA ASP A 292 26.79 -22.80 -22.07
C ASP A 292 25.43 -22.18 -22.43
N ILE A 293 24.58 -21.92 -21.43
CA ILE A 293 23.27 -21.29 -21.62
C ILE A 293 23.36 -19.79 -21.33
N ARG A 294 23.00 -18.98 -22.32
CA ARG A 294 22.99 -17.51 -22.25
C ARG A 294 21.58 -17.00 -22.47
N ILE A 295 21.04 -16.24 -21.51
CA ILE A 295 19.67 -15.71 -21.58
C ILE A 295 19.71 -14.19 -21.73
N GLU A 296 19.12 -13.69 -22.81
CA GLU A 296 18.87 -12.25 -22.99
C GLU A 296 17.44 -11.92 -22.57
N ALA A 297 17.27 -11.51 -21.30
CA ALA A 297 15.95 -11.30 -20.75
C ALA A 297 15.47 -9.85 -20.92
N PHE A 298 14.81 -9.56 -22.05
CA PHE A 298 14.08 -8.30 -22.29
C PHE A 298 12.86 -8.08 -21.37
N PHE A 299 12.49 -9.09 -20.57
CA PHE A 299 11.35 -9.09 -19.66
C PHE A 299 11.73 -8.83 -18.19
N LEU A 300 13.02 -8.64 -17.87
CA LEU A 300 13.45 -8.33 -16.51
C LEU A 300 12.88 -6.96 -16.10
N LYS A 301 11.82 -7.03 -15.29
CA LYS A 301 11.09 -5.94 -14.63
C LYS A 301 11.78 -4.58 -14.75
N THR A 302 11.40 -3.82 -15.76
CA THR A 302 11.33 -2.36 -15.59
C THR A 302 10.24 -2.13 -14.55
N ASN A 303 10.62 -2.09 -13.27
CA ASN A 303 9.83 -1.31 -12.32
C ASN A 303 9.98 0.14 -12.79
N SER A 304 9.23 0.52 -13.83
CA SER A 304 8.83 1.90 -13.96
C SER A 304 8.16 2.23 -12.63
N GLY A 305 8.71 3.22 -11.93
CA GLY A 305 8.10 3.74 -10.72
C GLY A 305 6.63 3.92 -11.01
N ARG A 306 5.81 3.07 -10.40
CA ARG A 306 4.40 2.91 -10.74
C ARG A 306 3.73 4.23 -10.38
N LYS A 307 3.70 5.21 -11.31
CA LYS A 307 3.02 6.50 -11.11
C LYS A 307 1.65 6.15 -10.59
N ARG A 308 1.37 6.56 -9.34
CA ARG A 308 0.21 6.09 -8.57
C ARG A 308 -1.02 6.23 -9.44
N SER A 309 -1.55 5.09 -9.90
CA SER A 309 -2.73 5.06 -10.75
C SER A 309 -3.82 5.87 -10.07
N ILE A 310 -4.36 6.87 -10.78
CA ILE A 310 -5.50 7.68 -10.33
C ILE A 310 -6.62 6.78 -9.80
N ARG A 311 -6.75 5.54 -10.30
CA ARG A 311 -7.68 4.52 -9.77
C ARG A 311 -7.38 4.13 -8.33
N LYS A 312 -6.12 3.90 -7.94
CA LYS A 312 -5.77 3.60 -6.54
C LYS A 312 -6.00 4.80 -5.62
N LEU A 313 -5.73 6.00 -6.11
CA LEU A 313 -6.03 7.23 -5.37
C LEU A 313 -7.54 7.43 -5.22
N ALA A 314 -8.31 7.13 -6.28
CA ALA A 314 -9.78 7.16 -6.27
C ALA A 314 -10.38 6.06 -5.38
N TYR A 315 -9.80 4.85 -5.35
CA TYR A 315 -10.21 3.80 -4.41
C TYR A 315 -9.87 4.16 -2.97
N ALA A 316 -8.70 4.75 -2.71
CA ALA A 316 -8.32 5.22 -1.38
C ALA A 316 -9.23 6.38 -0.92
N ALA A 317 -9.51 7.35 -1.81
CA ALA A 317 -10.42 8.44 -1.54
C ALA A 317 -11.86 7.94 -1.34
N GLY A 318 -12.32 7.00 -2.16
CA GLY A 318 -13.62 6.35 -2.02
C GLY A 318 -13.74 5.59 -0.70
N LEU A 319 -12.70 4.86 -0.29
CA LEU A 319 -12.64 4.18 1.00
C LEU A 319 -12.66 5.17 2.17
N ALA A 320 -11.93 6.28 2.07
CA ALA A 320 -11.93 7.32 3.09
C ALA A 320 -13.33 7.97 3.24
N ILE A 321 -14.01 8.25 2.12
CA ILE A 321 -15.38 8.77 2.13
C ILE A 321 -16.36 7.75 2.71
N ALA A 322 -16.21 6.47 2.38
CA ALA A 322 -17.06 5.40 2.90
C ALA A 322 -16.88 5.16 4.42
N LEU A 323 -15.67 5.39 4.95
CA LEU A 323 -15.37 5.22 6.37
C LEU A 323 -15.63 6.49 7.20
N LEU A 324 -15.84 7.64 6.57
CA LEU A 324 -16.10 8.92 7.25
C LEU A 324 -17.35 8.88 8.16
N PRO A 325 -18.50 8.30 7.76
CA PRO A 325 -19.66 8.18 8.66
C PRO A 325 -19.36 7.33 9.90
N LEU A 326 -18.63 6.22 9.74
CA LEU A 326 -18.21 5.36 10.85
C LEU A 326 -17.30 6.11 11.83
N TRP A 327 -16.38 6.92 11.30
CA TRP A 327 -15.50 7.74 12.13
C TRP A 327 -16.27 8.83 12.89
N LEU A 328 -17.21 9.51 12.24
CA LEU A 328 -18.06 10.53 12.85
C LEU A 328 -19.01 9.97 13.93
N LEU A 329 -19.44 8.72 13.78
CA LEU A 329 -20.33 8.03 14.72
C LEU A 329 -19.56 7.32 15.85
N LYS A 330 -18.23 7.18 15.74
CA LYS A 330 -17.40 6.48 16.74
C LYS A 330 -17.61 6.97 18.19
N PRO A 331 -17.71 8.28 18.49
CA PRO A 331 -17.98 8.75 19.86
C PRO A 331 -19.36 8.30 20.35
N ALA A 332 -20.38 8.37 19.50
CA ALA A 332 -21.74 7.91 19.84
C ALA A 332 -21.81 6.40 20.07
N MET A 333 -20.95 5.63 19.39
CA MET A 333 -20.84 4.17 19.61
C MET A 333 -19.97 3.80 20.81
N ALA A 334 -19.03 4.65 21.24
CA ALA A 334 -18.15 4.38 22.38
C ALA A 334 -18.91 4.38 23.72
N ASP A 335 -20.00 5.15 23.80
CA ASP A 335 -20.89 5.22 24.96
C ASP A 335 -22.04 4.20 24.89
N PHE A 336 -22.07 3.35 23.86
CA PHE A 336 -23.06 2.29 23.73
C PHE A 336 -22.76 1.19 24.75
N VAL A 337 -23.51 1.18 25.85
CA VAL A 337 -23.54 0.06 26.77
C VAL A 337 -24.43 -1.01 26.12
N PRO A 338 -23.94 -2.24 25.87
CA PRO A 338 -24.80 -3.33 25.44
C PRO A 338 -25.99 -3.40 26.40
N ASN A 339 -27.21 -3.58 25.90
CA ASN A 339 -28.39 -3.75 26.74
C ASN A 339 -28.15 -4.91 27.73
N ALA A 340 -27.66 -4.59 28.92
CA ALA A 340 -27.53 -5.52 30.02
C ALA A 340 -28.89 -5.62 30.73
N ALA A 341 -28.96 -6.38 31.81
CA ALA A 341 -30.18 -6.44 32.61
C ALA A 341 -30.59 -5.04 33.10
N HIS A 342 -31.87 -4.73 32.98
CA HIS A 342 -32.48 -3.53 33.57
C HIS A 342 -32.28 -3.50 35.09
N SER A 343 -32.30 -2.29 35.65
CA SER A 343 -32.33 -2.09 37.09
C SER A 343 -33.57 -2.77 37.68
N PRO A 344 -33.50 -3.27 38.93
CA PRO A 344 -34.67 -3.80 39.62
C PRO A 344 -35.84 -2.81 39.66
N GLY A 345 -37.00 -3.24 39.18
CA GLY A 345 -38.22 -2.45 39.10
C GLY A 345 -38.41 -1.74 37.75
N HIS A 346 -37.42 -1.80 36.85
CA HIS A 346 -37.47 -1.17 35.53
C HIS A 346 -37.58 -2.19 34.37
N GLU A 347 -37.77 -3.47 34.68
CA GLU A 347 -37.75 -4.56 33.69
C GLU A 347 -38.82 -4.46 32.61
N ASP A 348 -39.94 -3.78 32.90
CA ASP A 348 -41.10 -3.67 32.01
C ASP A 348 -41.14 -2.34 31.21
N PHE A 349 -40.15 -1.46 31.35
CA PHE A 349 -40.12 -0.18 30.63
C PHE A 349 -39.56 -0.33 29.21
N ALA A 350 -40.16 0.37 28.24
CA ALA A 350 -39.61 0.48 26.91
C ALA A 350 -38.42 1.47 26.87
N CYS A 351 -37.45 1.22 25.99
CA CYS A 351 -36.27 2.09 25.88
C CYS A 351 -36.62 3.56 25.62
N GLU A 352 -37.67 3.83 24.84
CA GLU A 352 -38.11 5.19 24.48
C GLU A 352 -38.71 5.99 25.66
N GLU A 353 -39.10 5.30 26.75
CA GLU A 353 -39.58 5.96 27.97
C GLU A 353 -38.45 6.65 28.72
N CYS A 354 -37.20 6.20 28.54
CA CYS A 354 -36.00 6.84 29.10
C CYS A 354 -35.20 7.60 28.03
N HIS A 355 -35.17 7.09 26.81
CA HIS A 355 -34.42 7.62 25.67
C HIS A 355 -35.34 8.27 24.64
N THR A 356 -35.56 9.58 24.78
CA THR A 356 -36.35 10.35 23.81
C THR A 356 -35.54 10.70 22.57
N GLU A 357 -36.20 10.98 21.44
CA GLU A 357 -35.49 11.33 20.20
C GLU A 357 -34.64 12.60 20.34
N SER A 358 -33.43 12.57 19.77
CA SER A 358 -32.54 13.72 19.70
C SER A 358 -33.10 14.79 18.75
N PRO A 359 -33.07 16.08 19.13
CA PRO A 359 -33.59 17.14 18.27
C PRO A 359 -32.89 17.22 16.91
N GLY A 360 -33.67 17.49 15.87
CA GLY A 360 -33.18 17.74 14.51
C GLY A 360 -33.13 16.49 13.63
N THR A 361 -33.06 16.72 12.32
CA THR A 361 -32.98 15.65 11.32
C THR A 361 -31.64 14.92 11.37
N LEU A 362 -31.58 13.68 10.87
CA LEU A 362 -30.34 12.90 10.72
C LEU A 362 -29.20 13.71 10.09
N ARG A 363 -29.52 14.51 9.06
CA ARG A 363 -28.55 15.38 8.37
C ARG A 363 -27.99 16.45 9.31
N GLN A 364 -28.86 17.12 10.06
CA GLN A 364 -28.44 18.15 11.02
C GLN A 364 -27.60 17.55 12.13
N GLN A 365 -27.96 16.35 12.60
CA GLN A 365 -27.21 15.66 13.64
C GLN A 365 -25.79 15.27 13.16
N LEU A 366 -25.67 14.70 11.96
CA LEU A 366 -24.37 14.38 11.35
C LEU A 366 -23.52 15.63 11.11
N GLN A 367 -24.13 16.72 10.66
CA GLN A 367 -23.44 18.00 10.46
C GLN A 367 -22.91 18.58 11.79
N ALA A 368 -23.69 18.50 12.86
CA ALA A 368 -23.28 18.96 14.18
C ALA A 368 -22.10 18.13 14.71
N LYS A 369 -22.16 16.79 14.59
CA LYS A 369 -21.05 15.90 14.96
C LYS A 369 -19.78 16.18 14.14
N ALA A 370 -19.91 16.40 12.83
CA ALA A 370 -18.77 16.77 11.99
C ALA A 370 -18.16 18.11 12.39
N LYS A 371 -18.98 19.12 12.71
CA LYS A 371 -18.49 20.43 13.18
C LYS A 371 -17.78 20.30 14.53
N HIS A 372 -18.28 19.47 15.44
CA HIS A 372 -17.63 19.22 16.72
C HIS A 372 -16.29 18.51 16.54
N ALA A 373 -16.23 17.45 15.71
CA ALA A 373 -14.98 16.74 15.41
C ALA A 373 -13.91 17.62 14.72
N LEU A 374 -14.34 18.63 13.96
CA LEU A 374 -13.46 19.63 13.34
C LEU A 374 -13.12 20.82 14.26
N GLY A 375 -13.59 20.82 15.52
CA GLY A 375 -13.38 21.92 16.47
C GLY A 375 -14.12 23.22 16.16
N ILE A 376 -15.03 23.21 15.18
CA ILE A 376 -15.88 24.36 14.80
C ILE A 376 -17.00 24.57 15.84
N ARG A 377 -17.35 23.52 16.57
CA ARG A 377 -18.38 23.54 17.63
C ARG A 377 -17.78 22.99 18.92
N GLU A 378 -17.92 23.72 20.01
CA GLU A 378 -17.42 23.31 21.33
C GLU A 378 -18.22 22.12 21.89
N ASP A 379 -19.55 22.18 21.84
CA ASP A 379 -20.41 21.12 22.41
C ASP A 379 -20.72 19.99 21.41
N ASP A 380 -20.65 18.73 21.85
CA ASP A 380 -21.21 17.60 21.09
C ASP A 380 -22.75 17.58 21.20
N ILE A 381 -23.39 16.75 20.38
CA ILE A 381 -24.82 16.45 20.46
C ILE A 381 -25.06 14.94 20.52
N ASP A 382 -26.23 14.55 21.00
CA ASP A 382 -26.67 13.15 20.94
C ASP A 382 -27.12 12.80 19.51
N PHE A 383 -27.01 11.52 19.13
CA PHE A 383 -27.38 11.04 17.79
C PHE A 383 -28.46 9.95 17.88
N GLY A 384 -29.53 10.13 17.11
CA GLY A 384 -30.70 9.26 17.16
C GLY A 384 -31.51 9.50 18.43
N MET A 385 -31.10 8.89 19.53
CA MET A 385 -31.76 9.02 20.84
C MET A 385 -30.91 9.85 21.80
N ARG A 386 -31.58 10.62 22.66
CA ARG A 386 -30.95 11.41 23.72
C ARG A 386 -30.39 10.51 24.80
N ARG A 387 -29.33 10.97 25.45
CA ARG A 387 -28.87 10.40 26.71
C ARG A 387 -29.88 10.71 27.82
N VAL A 388 -30.00 9.80 28.76
CA VAL A 388 -30.84 10.00 29.95
C VAL A 388 -30.18 11.06 30.82
N ASP A 389 -30.90 12.14 31.07
CA ASP A 389 -30.50 13.20 32.00
C ASP A 389 -31.37 13.15 33.27
N ASN A 390 -31.02 13.96 34.27
CA ASN A 390 -31.77 14.01 35.53
C ASN A 390 -33.24 14.36 35.36
N ALA A 391 -33.62 15.12 34.34
CA ALA A 391 -35.01 15.52 34.17
C ALA A 391 -35.88 14.29 33.89
N VAL A 392 -35.37 13.34 33.11
CA VAL A 392 -36.02 12.04 32.88
C VAL A 392 -36.16 11.26 34.19
N CYS A 393 -35.09 11.15 34.98
CA CYS A 393 -35.12 10.43 36.25
C CYS A 393 -36.10 11.06 37.25
N VAL A 394 -36.06 12.39 37.41
CA VAL A 394 -36.88 13.12 38.37
C VAL A 394 -38.36 13.13 37.97
N ASP A 395 -38.69 13.07 36.67
CA ASP A 395 -40.09 12.94 36.27
C ASP A 395 -40.75 11.68 36.86
N CYS A 396 -40.01 10.58 36.97
CA CYS A 396 -40.52 9.32 37.54
C CYS A 396 -40.25 9.16 39.04
N HIS A 397 -39.16 9.75 39.57
CA HIS A 397 -38.66 9.55 40.93
C HIS A 397 -38.70 10.79 41.83
N ALA A 398 -39.50 11.80 41.49
CA ALA A 398 -39.59 13.02 42.30
C ALA A 398 -39.83 12.71 43.79
N ASN A 399 -38.92 13.18 44.64
CA ASN A 399 -39.04 13.15 46.08
C ASN A 399 -38.87 14.57 46.64
N PRO A 400 -39.95 15.22 47.12
CA PRO A 400 -39.87 16.56 47.72
C PRO A 400 -38.97 16.63 48.96
N ASP A 401 -38.86 15.51 49.68
CA ASP A 401 -38.08 15.38 50.92
C ASP A 401 -36.69 14.75 50.66
N ASP A 402 -36.24 14.74 49.40
CA ASP A 402 -34.90 14.24 49.06
C ASP A 402 -33.84 14.99 49.86
N ARG A 403 -33.00 14.22 50.55
CA ARG A 403 -31.88 14.75 51.35
C ARG A 403 -30.73 15.21 50.45
N HIS A 404 -30.60 14.63 49.25
CA HIS A 404 -29.55 14.88 48.26
C HIS A 404 -30.11 15.23 46.86
N PRO A 405 -30.93 16.30 46.74
CA PRO A 405 -31.47 16.70 45.45
C PRO A 405 -30.37 17.27 44.55
N ALA A 406 -30.45 16.97 43.24
CA ALA A 406 -29.42 17.30 42.24
C ALA A 406 -28.95 18.77 42.29
N HIS A 407 -29.85 19.71 42.56
CA HIS A 407 -29.54 21.14 42.59
C HIS A 407 -28.57 21.55 43.72
N ARG A 408 -28.50 20.81 44.83
CA ARG A 408 -27.55 21.11 45.93
C ARG A 408 -26.11 20.90 45.53
N PHE A 409 -25.85 19.97 44.61
CA PHE A 409 -24.49 19.73 44.10
C PHE A 409 -24.00 20.87 43.21
N MET A 410 -24.90 21.72 42.70
CA MET A 410 -24.56 22.82 41.80
C MET A 410 -23.97 24.04 42.51
N GLU A 411 -23.87 24.03 43.85
CA GLU A 411 -23.22 25.10 44.61
C GLU A 411 -21.75 25.28 44.15
N PRO A 412 -21.25 26.52 43.96
CA PRO A 412 -19.92 26.77 43.42
C PRO A 412 -18.77 26.11 44.20
N ARG A 413 -18.91 25.98 45.53
CA ARG A 413 -17.91 25.33 46.38
C ARG A 413 -17.63 23.86 46.01
N PHE A 414 -18.55 23.20 45.32
CA PHE A 414 -18.41 21.81 44.89
C PHE A 414 -17.97 21.66 43.43
N GLU A 415 -17.57 22.74 42.73
CA GLU A 415 -17.16 22.67 41.32
C GLU A 415 -16.04 21.65 41.07
N ALA A 416 -15.03 21.61 41.95
CA ALA A 416 -13.94 20.64 41.83
C ALA A 416 -14.44 19.19 41.95
N ALA A 417 -15.30 18.91 42.94
CA ALA A 417 -15.92 17.60 43.11
C ALA A 417 -16.82 17.23 41.91
N ARG A 418 -17.53 18.20 41.33
CA ARG A 418 -18.36 17.99 40.13
C ARG A 418 -17.58 17.60 38.89
N LYS A 419 -16.38 18.15 38.69
CA LYS A 419 -15.52 17.79 37.56
C LYS A 419 -14.99 16.36 37.65
N THR A 420 -14.84 15.82 38.85
CA THR A 420 -14.26 14.48 39.07
C THR A 420 -15.32 13.40 39.24
N LEU A 421 -16.37 13.67 40.02
CA LEU A 421 -17.35 12.66 40.44
C LEU A 421 -18.71 12.81 39.75
N ALA A 422 -18.99 13.97 39.16
CA ALA A 422 -20.29 14.34 38.59
C ALA A 422 -21.51 13.94 39.47
N PRO A 423 -21.50 14.26 40.79
CA PRO A 423 -22.54 13.85 41.73
C PRO A 423 -23.90 14.47 41.44
N GLN A 424 -23.92 15.56 40.67
CA GLN A 424 -25.14 16.19 40.22
C GLN A 424 -25.90 15.31 39.22
N GLU A 425 -25.27 14.35 38.52
CA GLU A 425 -25.93 13.48 37.54
C GLU A 425 -26.35 12.15 38.19
N CYS A 426 -27.64 11.79 38.12
CA CYS A 426 -28.15 10.54 38.67
C CYS A 426 -27.42 9.31 38.10
N VAL A 427 -27.07 9.35 36.81
CA VAL A 427 -26.41 8.26 36.08
C VAL A 427 -24.95 8.03 36.49
N SER A 428 -24.35 8.93 37.27
CA SER A 428 -23.02 8.69 37.88
C SER A 428 -23.10 7.58 38.93
N CYS A 429 -24.23 7.47 39.63
CA CYS A 429 -24.46 6.49 40.69
C CYS A 429 -25.40 5.37 40.24
N HIS A 430 -26.42 5.68 39.44
CA HIS A 430 -27.53 4.80 39.05
C HIS A 430 -27.54 4.54 37.54
N ARG A 431 -26.75 3.56 37.08
CA ARG A 431 -26.75 3.16 35.66
C ARG A 431 -27.71 2.02 35.38
N GLU A 432 -28.70 2.29 34.53
CA GLU A 432 -29.81 1.38 34.22
C GLU A 432 -29.35 0.03 33.64
N HIS A 433 -28.41 0.05 32.69
CA HIS A 433 -27.90 -1.14 32.02
C HIS A 433 -26.76 -1.82 32.78
N THR A 434 -26.87 -1.90 34.11
CA THR A 434 -25.90 -2.65 34.94
C THR A 434 -26.56 -3.79 35.71
N GLY A 435 -27.88 -3.86 35.71
CA GLY A 435 -28.65 -4.83 36.47
C GLY A 435 -28.56 -4.65 37.98
N THR A 436 -28.06 -3.51 38.47
CA THR A 436 -27.91 -3.19 39.90
C THR A 436 -28.58 -1.86 40.20
N ARG A 437 -28.98 -1.63 41.45
CA ARG A 437 -29.55 -0.34 41.86
C ARG A 437 -28.50 0.75 41.91
N LEU A 438 -27.26 0.43 42.25
CA LEU A 438 -26.16 1.40 42.36
C LEU A 438 -24.91 0.82 41.69
N SER A 439 -24.45 1.49 40.63
CA SER A 439 -23.32 1.03 39.80
C SER A 439 -21.96 1.52 40.27
N GLN A 440 -21.91 2.58 41.10
CA GLN A 440 -20.69 3.12 41.67
C GLN A 440 -20.85 3.26 43.19
N THR A 441 -19.96 2.59 43.94
CA THR A 441 -20.01 2.51 45.42
C THR A 441 -18.83 3.21 46.10
N ASP A 442 -18.08 4.05 45.39
CA ASP A 442 -16.90 4.70 45.96
C ASP A 442 -17.28 5.65 47.10
N VAL A 443 -16.76 5.35 48.29
CA VAL A 443 -16.95 6.10 49.54
C VAL A 443 -16.26 7.48 49.52
N GLY A 444 -15.37 7.73 48.55
CA GLY A 444 -14.74 9.04 48.33
C GLY A 444 -15.73 10.18 48.03
N PHE A 445 -16.95 9.84 47.60
CA PHE A 445 -18.03 10.79 47.34
C PHE A 445 -18.39 11.64 48.56
N CYS A 446 -18.60 11.00 49.72
CA CYS A 446 -19.05 11.69 50.93
C CYS A 446 -17.97 12.65 51.45
N ALA A 447 -16.70 12.23 51.38
CA ALA A 447 -15.56 13.02 51.83
C ALA A 447 -15.43 14.36 51.08
N ALA A 448 -15.72 14.36 49.79
CA ALA A 448 -15.58 15.54 48.94
C ALA A 448 -16.56 16.67 49.30
N CYS A 449 -17.73 16.33 49.86
CA CYS A 449 -18.79 17.31 50.18
C CYS A 449 -19.01 17.51 51.68
N HIS A 450 -18.64 16.55 52.53
CA HIS A 450 -18.89 16.56 53.98
C HIS A 450 -17.62 16.57 54.84
N GLY A 451 -16.43 16.67 54.24
CA GLY A 451 -15.15 16.65 54.97
C GLY A 451 -15.02 17.71 56.07
N ASP A 452 -15.75 18.81 55.97
CA ASP A 452 -15.76 19.92 56.93
C ASP A 452 -17.05 19.99 57.77
N MET A 453 -17.89 18.95 57.74
CA MET A 453 -19.20 18.95 58.41
C MET A 453 -19.08 19.07 59.93
N LYS A 454 -20.02 19.83 60.53
CA LYS A 454 -20.15 19.98 61.98
C LYS A 454 -21.60 19.76 62.39
N VAL A 455 -21.85 18.69 63.12
CA VAL A 455 -23.17 18.39 63.70
C VAL A 455 -23.22 19.00 65.09
N LYS A 456 -24.16 19.91 65.32
CA LYS A 456 -24.38 20.53 66.62
C LYS A 456 -25.11 19.53 67.53
N ASP A 457 -24.66 19.41 68.78
CA ASP A 457 -25.26 18.54 69.80
C ASP A 457 -25.37 17.08 69.33
N ASP A 458 -24.30 16.57 68.71
CA ASP A 458 -24.25 15.25 68.07
C ASP A 458 -24.46 14.09 69.08
N PRO A 459 -25.63 13.40 69.04
CA PRO A 459 -25.94 12.36 70.01
C PRO A 459 -25.29 11.00 69.67
N THR A 460 -24.54 10.93 68.58
CA THR A 460 -24.05 9.66 68.02
C THR A 460 -22.81 9.10 68.71
N ARG A 461 -22.67 7.77 68.68
CA ARG A 461 -21.52 7.03 69.23
C ARG A 461 -20.94 6.08 68.16
N PRO A 462 -19.68 6.30 67.69
CA PRO A 462 -18.87 7.51 67.86
C PRO A 462 -19.50 8.72 67.14
N THR A 463 -19.08 9.93 67.49
CA THR A 463 -19.60 11.16 66.87
C THR A 463 -19.21 11.26 65.39
N HIS A 464 -19.98 11.99 64.58
CA HIS A 464 -19.67 12.27 63.18
C HIS A 464 -18.27 12.89 63.04
N ALA A 465 -17.89 13.80 63.93
CA ALA A 465 -16.55 14.41 63.94
C ALA A 465 -15.41 13.40 64.18
N SER A 466 -15.67 12.30 64.91
CA SER A 466 -14.70 11.19 65.06
C SER A 466 -14.61 10.39 63.77
N LEU A 467 -15.76 10.03 63.18
CA LEU A 467 -15.82 9.26 61.94
C LEU A 467 -15.12 9.96 60.77
N VAL A 468 -15.33 11.27 60.62
CA VAL A 468 -14.67 12.09 59.60
C VAL A 468 -13.15 12.14 59.83
N ARG A 469 -12.69 12.31 61.08
CA ARG A 469 -11.26 12.36 61.42
C ARG A 469 -10.55 11.04 61.16
N GLU A 470 -11.24 9.92 61.40
CA GLU A 470 -10.75 8.57 61.14
C GLU A 470 -10.96 8.12 59.68
N ALA A 471 -11.51 9.00 58.83
CA ALA A 471 -11.84 8.73 57.43
C ALA A 471 -12.76 7.51 57.21
N ARG A 472 -13.66 7.24 58.16
CA ARG A 472 -14.59 6.10 58.16
C ARG A 472 -15.87 6.37 57.35
N TRP A 473 -15.71 6.79 56.10
CA TRP A 473 -16.79 7.17 55.20
C TRP A 473 -17.69 6.01 54.77
N ASP A 474 -17.17 4.78 54.84
CA ASP A 474 -17.89 3.53 54.61
C ASP A 474 -19.05 3.30 55.58
N THR A 475 -19.04 3.97 56.74
CA THR A 475 -20.07 3.84 57.77
C THR A 475 -21.31 4.67 57.50
N CYS A 476 -21.24 5.72 56.66
CA CYS A 476 -22.34 6.69 56.53
C CYS A 476 -23.63 6.03 56.02
N LEU A 477 -23.53 5.19 54.99
CA LEU A 477 -24.69 4.47 54.43
C LEU A 477 -25.21 3.38 55.38
N THR A 478 -24.41 2.92 56.33
CA THR A 478 -24.87 1.95 57.34
C THR A 478 -25.86 2.54 58.33
N CYS A 479 -25.79 3.87 58.55
CA CYS A 479 -26.71 4.58 59.43
C CYS A 479 -27.79 5.31 58.64
N HIS A 480 -27.47 5.87 57.48
CA HIS A 480 -28.34 6.78 56.74
C HIS A 480 -28.85 6.21 55.43
N ASP A 481 -30.16 6.36 55.22
CA ASP A 481 -30.74 6.32 53.87
C ASP A 481 -30.39 7.62 53.14
N PHE A 482 -29.66 7.48 52.03
CA PHE A 482 -29.09 8.59 51.28
C PHE A 482 -30.14 9.57 50.77
N HIS A 483 -31.17 9.09 50.06
CA HIS A 483 -32.25 9.95 49.56
C HIS A 483 -33.40 10.14 50.56
N GLY A 484 -33.46 9.31 51.61
CA GLY A 484 -34.60 9.31 52.54
C GLY A 484 -35.87 8.76 51.89
N ASN A 485 -35.74 7.74 51.03
CA ASN A 485 -36.86 7.12 50.33
C ASN A 485 -37.61 6.09 51.19
N HIS A 486 -37.08 5.73 52.36
CA HIS A 486 -37.65 4.76 53.28
C HIS A 486 -38.02 5.41 54.62
N ALA A 487 -38.92 4.77 55.36
CA ALA A 487 -39.22 5.10 56.75
C ALA A 487 -38.09 4.59 57.67
N HIS A 488 -36.88 5.10 57.47
CA HIS A 488 -35.68 4.69 58.20
C HIS A 488 -35.17 5.82 59.10
N ASP A 489 -35.18 5.54 60.39
CA ASP A 489 -34.60 6.41 61.42
C ASP A 489 -33.14 6.01 61.67
N PRO A 490 -32.17 6.91 61.44
CA PRO A 490 -30.76 6.60 61.68
C PRO A 490 -30.48 6.26 63.14
N PRO A 491 -29.72 5.17 63.43
CA PRO A 491 -29.38 4.81 64.80
C PRO A 491 -28.40 5.83 65.40
N THR A 492 -28.45 5.99 66.72
CA THR A 492 -27.52 6.85 67.47
C THR A 492 -26.25 6.13 67.93
N ASP A 493 -26.15 4.82 67.75
CA ASP A 493 -24.93 4.05 68.03
C ASP A 493 -24.58 3.21 66.80
N LEU A 494 -23.36 3.33 66.31
CA LEU A 494 -22.86 2.62 65.13
C LEU A 494 -22.95 1.10 65.27
N LYS A 495 -22.98 0.56 66.49
CA LYS A 495 -23.20 -0.87 66.73
C LYS A 495 -24.58 -1.36 66.28
N ASN A 496 -25.56 -0.46 66.20
CA ASN A 496 -26.92 -0.73 65.75
C ASN A 496 -27.12 -0.37 64.28
N ALA A 497 -26.05 0.00 63.57
CA ALA A 497 -26.09 0.30 62.15
C ALA A 497 -26.34 -0.95 61.31
N LEU A 498 -26.84 -0.74 60.08
CA LEU A 498 -27.06 -1.81 59.12
C LEU A 498 -25.73 -2.47 58.73
N ALA A 499 -25.74 -3.79 58.56
CA ALA A 499 -24.54 -4.49 58.18
C ALA A 499 -24.11 -4.12 56.74
N PRO A 500 -22.81 -3.83 56.48
CA PRO A 500 -22.35 -3.44 55.14
C PRO A 500 -22.69 -4.44 54.03
N ASN A 501 -22.72 -5.73 54.35
CA ASN A 501 -23.10 -6.79 53.41
C ASN A 501 -24.59 -6.73 53.02
N ALA A 502 -25.48 -6.35 53.95
CA ALA A 502 -26.91 -6.17 53.66
C ALA A 502 -27.14 -4.99 52.70
N ILE A 503 -26.37 -3.92 52.86
CA ILE A 503 -26.41 -2.74 51.99
C ILE A 503 -25.86 -3.07 50.61
N GLY A 504 -24.71 -3.76 50.54
CA GLY A 504 -24.15 -4.26 49.28
C GLY A 504 -25.12 -5.19 48.54
N ALA A 505 -25.79 -6.10 49.27
CA ALA A 505 -26.81 -6.97 48.69
C ALA A 505 -28.00 -6.18 48.14
N TYR A 506 -28.49 -5.17 48.87
CA TYR A 506 -29.55 -4.29 48.39
C TYR A 506 -29.19 -3.54 47.12
N PHE A 507 -27.98 -2.97 47.05
CA PHE A 507 -27.48 -2.33 45.84
C PHE A 507 -27.35 -3.31 44.67
N ALA A 508 -26.99 -4.56 44.94
CA ALA A 508 -26.86 -5.63 43.95
C ALA A 508 -28.17 -6.40 43.63
N ARG A 509 -29.34 -5.77 43.80
CA ARG A 509 -30.72 -6.29 43.54
C ARG A 509 -31.49 -6.92 44.72
N GLY A 510 -30.87 -7.11 45.89
CA GLY A 510 -31.52 -7.69 47.08
C GLY A 510 -32.65 -6.86 47.68
N GLU A 511 -33.28 -7.36 48.74
CA GLU A 511 -34.35 -6.65 49.47
C GLU A 511 -33.81 -5.42 50.24
N SER A 512 -34.68 -4.44 50.48
CA SER A 512 -34.29 -3.21 51.19
C SER A 512 -34.09 -3.47 52.69
N PRO A 513 -32.89 -3.18 53.25
CA PRO A 513 -32.64 -3.27 54.68
C PRO A 513 -33.26 -2.10 55.46
N TYR A 514 -33.71 -1.05 54.75
CA TYR A 514 -34.34 0.15 55.30
C TYR A 514 -35.86 0.02 55.47
N GLY A 515 -36.44 -1.13 55.11
CA GLY A 515 -37.88 -1.36 55.11
C GLY A 515 -38.57 -0.90 53.81
N PRO A 516 -39.91 -0.77 53.81
CA PRO A 516 -40.65 -0.41 52.60
C PRO A 516 -40.44 1.07 52.22
N PRO A 517 -40.47 1.40 50.91
CA PRO A 517 -40.33 2.77 50.45
C PRO A 517 -41.57 3.60 50.82
N VAL A 518 -41.34 4.83 51.29
CA VAL A 518 -42.39 5.82 51.56
C VAL A 518 -42.72 6.64 50.30
N THR A 519 -41.72 6.89 49.45
CA THR A 519 -41.88 7.57 48.16
C THR A 519 -41.92 6.54 47.05
N LYS A 520 -43.03 6.49 46.31
CA LYS A 520 -43.24 5.52 45.21
C LYS A 520 -42.95 6.18 43.87
N ALA A 521 -42.15 5.52 43.05
CA ALA A 521 -41.91 5.91 41.66
C ALA A 521 -43.16 5.71 40.79
N LYS A 522 -43.23 6.44 39.66
CA LYS A 522 -44.23 6.17 38.62
C LYS A 522 -44.08 4.73 38.11
N LYS A 523 -45.20 4.06 37.85
CA LYS A 523 -45.24 2.77 37.16
C LYS A 523 -45.17 2.98 35.63
N PRO A 524 -44.76 1.97 34.84
CA PRO A 524 -44.88 2.03 33.40
C PRO A 524 -46.29 2.45 33.02
N LYS A 525 -46.42 3.31 32.00
CA LYS A 525 -47.74 3.56 31.44
C LYS A 525 -48.22 2.23 30.83
N GLU A 526 -49.42 1.76 31.19
CA GLU A 526 -50.05 0.68 30.43
C GLU A 526 -50.11 1.15 28.97
N SER A 527 -49.32 0.51 28.10
CA SER A 527 -49.26 0.83 26.69
C SER A 527 -50.63 0.55 26.07
N GLN A 528 -51.25 1.58 25.50
CA GLN A 528 -52.41 1.44 24.61
C GLN A 528 -51.96 1.10 23.20
#